data_AF-A0A3B8HZ79-F1
#
_entry.id   AF-A0A3B8HZ79-F1
#
_cell.length_a   1.000
_cell.length_b   1.000
_cell.length_c   1.000
_cell.angle_alpha   90.00
_cell.angle_beta   90.00
_cell.angle_gamma   90.00
#
_symmetry.space_group_name_H-M   'P 1'
#
loop_
_entity.id
_entity.type
_entity.pdbx_description
1 polymer ?
#
loop_
_entity_poly.entity_id
_entity_poly.type
_entity_poly.pdbx_seq_one_letter_code
_entity_poly.pdbx_strand_id
1 'polypeptide(L)' 'MRVEKAKSLLTHSEYKVEHIARLCGYSSPKQLRTILKQQLGYLPSRIRTS' A
#
# COMPACT_ATOMS: atom_id res chain seq x y z
N MET A 1 -10.05 5.05 -6.96
CA MET A 1 -9.89 4.98 -5.49
C MET A 1 -8.40 4.83 -5.15
N ARG A 2 -7.81 5.65 -4.26
CA ARG A 2 -6.36 5.63 -3.97
C ARG A 2 -5.88 4.31 -3.33
N VAL A 3 -6.77 3.65 -2.60
CA VAL A 3 -6.50 2.39 -1.88
C VAL A 3 -6.38 1.20 -2.83
N GLU A 4 -7.32 1.06 -3.77
CA GLU A 4 -7.33 0.03 -4.82
C GLU A 4 -6.04 0.06 -5.66
N LYS A 5 -5.62 1.26 -6.08
CA LYS A 5 -4.36 1.46 -6.80
C LYS A 5 -3.15 1.03 -5.96
N ALA A 6 -3.10 1.43 -4.70
CA ALA A 6 -2.01 1.05 -3.80
C ALA A 6 -1.97 -0.47 -3.55
N LYS A 7 -3.13 -1.13 -3.43
CA LYS A 7 -3.25 -2.58 -3.31
C LYS A 7 -2.69 -3.28 -4.55
N SER A 8 -3.13 -2.86 -5.74
CA SER A 8 -2.64 -3.41 -7.00
C SER A 8 -1.12 -3.25 -7.14
N LEU A 9 -0.57 -2.08 -6.81
CA LEU A 9 0.88 -1.85 -6.83
C LEU A 9 1.64 -2.66 -5.77
N LEU A 10 1.03 -2.98 -4.62
CA LEU A 10 1.65 -3.81 -3.60
C LEU A 10 1.66 -5.30 -3.96
N THR A 11 0.69 -5.75 -4.76
CA THR A 11 0.53 -7.15 -5.16
C THR A 11 1.21 -7.48 -6.48
N HIS A 12 1.20 -6.54 -7.43
CA HIS A 12 1.67 -6.76 -8.80
C HIS A 12 2.97 -6.02 -9.14
N SER A 13 3.59 -5.36 -8.16
CA SER A 13 4.84 -4.64 -8.37
C SER A 13 5.79 -4.81 -7.20
N GLU A 14 7.08 -4.72 -7.51
CA GLU A 14 8.19 -4.77 -6.55
C GLU A 14 8.45 -3.40 -5.89
N TYR A 15 7.61 -2.40 -6.16
CA TYR A 15 7.78 -1.07 -5.59
C TYR A 15 7.74 -1.10 -4.06
N LYS A 16 8.68 -0.37 -3.45
CA LYS A 16 8.68 -0.16 -2.01
C LYS A 16 7.44 0.63 -1.61
N VAL A 17 6.91 0.35 -0.42
CA VAL A 17 5.74 1.03 0.17
C VAL A 17 5.89 2.56 0.13
N GLU A 18 7.11 3.08 0.30
CA GLU A 18 7.41 4.51 0.20
C GLU A 18 7.16 5.10 -1.20
N HIS A 19 7.46 4.32 -2.23
CA HIS A 19 7.23 4.72 -3.62
C HIS A 19 5.74 4.64 -3.95
N ILE A 20 5.06 3.58 -3.51
CA ILE A 20 3.61 3.40 -3.69
C ILE A 20 2.82 4.50 -2.97
N ALA A 21 3.26 4.91 -1.77
CA ALA A 21 2.67 6.01 -1.03
C ALA A 21 2.68 7.30 -1.86
N ARG A 22 3.83 7.65 -2.42
CA ARG A 22 3.97 8.82 -3.31
C ARG A 22 3.11 8.71 -4.57
N LEU A 23 3.11 7.55 -5.24
CA LEU A 23 2.30 7.31 -6.44
C LEU A 23 0.79 7.38 -6.21
N CYS A 24 0.34 7.14 -4.98
CA CYS A 24 -1.06 7.19 -4.59
C CYS A 24 -1.45 8.50 -3.91
N GLY A 25 -0.51 9.44 -3.74
CA GLY A 25 -0.74 10.75 -3.15
C GLY A 25 -0.79 10.77 -1.62
N TYR A 26 -0.14 9.81 -0.96
CA TYR A 26 0.00 9.78 0.49
C TYR A 26 1.29 10.48 0.93
N SER A 27 1.19 11.30 1.97
CA SER A 27 2.32 12.07 2.50
C SER A 27 3.34 11.19 3.22
N SER A 28 2.91 10.02 3.72
CA SER A 28 3.78 9.10 4.45
C SER A 28 3.48 7.64 4.13
N PRO A 29 4.50 6.77 4.08
CA PRO A 29 4.31 5.32 4.00
C PRO A 29 3.52 4.78 5.20
N LYS A 30 3.63 5.44 6.37
CA LYS A 30 2.92 5.04 7.59
C LYS A 30 1.42 5.29 7.44
N GLN A 31 1.03 6.41 6.84
CA GLN A 31 -0.36 6.75 6.51
C GLN A 31 -0.95 5.72 5.55
N LEU A 32 -0.22 5.38 4.47
CA LEU A 32 -0.65 4.36 3.52
C LEU A 32 -0.89 3.01 4.23
N ARG A 33 0.03 2.57 5.11
CA ARG A 33 -0.14 1.32 5.87
C ARG A 33 -1.37 1.32 6.77
N THR A 34 -1.64 2.44 7.46
CA THR A 34 -2.82 2.57 8.32
C THR A 34 -4.10 2.46 7.51
N ILE A 35 -4.20 3.18 6.39
CA ILE A 35 -5.37 3.16 5.51
C ILE A 35 -5.57 1.78 4.89
N LEU A 36 -4.49 1.15 4.40
CA LEU A 36 -4.56 -0.21 3.87
C LEU A 36 -5.00 -1.21 4.94
N LYS A 37 -4.50 -1.09 6.18
CA LYS A 37 -4.94 -1.95 7.29
C LYS A 37 -6.42 -1.75 7.60
N GLN A 38 -6.91 -0.51 7.59
CA GLN A 38 -8.32 -0.20 7.82
C GLN A 38 -9.24 -0.71 6.70
N GLN A 39 -8.77 -0.66 5.45
CA GLN A 39 -9.59 -1.03 4.28
C GLN A 39 -9.51 -2.51 3.93
N LEU A 40 -8.35 -3.14 4.11
CA LEU A 40 -8.13 -4.55 3.81
C LEU A 40 -8.34 -5.45 5.03
N GLY A 41 -8.29 -4.89 6.25
CA GLY A 41 -8.34 -5.66 7.49
C GLY A 41 -7.00 -6.34 7.87
N TYR A 42 -5.99 -6.31 7.00
CA TYR A 42 -4.68 -6.92 7.24
C TYR A 42 -3.51 -6.03 6.79
N LEU A 43 -2.32 -6.27 7.36
CA LEU A 43 -1.12 -5.47 7.11
C LEU A 43 -0.53 -5.73 5.71
N PRO A 44 -0.07 -4.68 5.00
CA PRO A 44 0.57 -4.85 3.70
C PRO A 44 1.89 -5.61 3.73
N SER A 45 2.51 -5.81 4.91
CA SER A 45 3.65 -6.72 5.07
C SER A 45 3.29 -8.19 4.80
N ARG A 46 2.01 -8.58 4.91
CA ARG A 46 1.51 -9.89 4.48
C ARG A 46 1.15 -9.96 2.99
N ILE A 47 1.02 -8.83 2.30
CA ILE A 47 0.69 -8.80 0.86
C ILE A 47 1.89 -9.22 0.03
N ARG A 48 3.10 -8.93 0.51
CA ARG A 48 4.34 -9.33 -0.15
C ARG A 48 4.78 -10.71 0.35
N THR A 49 3.97 -11.72 0.05
CA THR A 49 4.45 -13.11 0.00
C THR A 49 5.25 -13.23 -1.29
N SER A 50 6.53 -13.56 -1.13
CA SER A 50 7.47 -13.85 -2.21
C SER A 50 6.97 -14.96 -3.13
#